data_AF-A0A6I6AD26-F1
#
_entry.id   AF-A0A6I6AD26-F1
#
_cell.length_a   1.000
_cell.length_b   1.000
_cell.length_c   1.000
_cell.angle_alpha   90.00
_cell.angle_beta   90.00
_cell.angle_gamma   90.00
#
_symmetry.space_group_name_H-M   'P 1'
#
loop_
_entity.id
_entity.type
_entity.pdbx_description
1 polymer ?
#
loop_
_entity_poly.entity_id
_entity_poly.type
_entity_poly.pdbx_seq_one_letter_code
_entity_poly.pdbx_strand_id
1 'polypeptide(L)'
;MAPLSGIQNNIQQSSLLTPVSQAPSELQQPGQSSPELKEAFQKFVAGTFYKQMFKALRSAQGKPAYFHGGQAEEMFQSQLDQQISEDLASQEGNAFSDTLFSSFSRQLNAQSMESINAVSGVTL
;
A
#
# COMPACT_ATOMS: atom_id res chain seq x y z
N MET A 1 -38.06 -28.68 -42.96
CA MET A 1 -36.62 -28.42 -43.16
C MET A 1 -36.26 -27.22 -42.30
N ALA A 2 -35.61 -27.46 -41.16
CA ALA A 2 -35.30 -26.42 -40.18
C ALA A 2 -33.95 -25.76 -40.51
N PRO A 3 -33.85 -24.42 -40.55
CA PRO A 3 -32.56 -23.75 -40.54
C PRO A 3 -32.01 -23.64 -39.12
N LEU A 4 -30.73 -23.96 -39.00
CA LEU A 4 -29.90 -24.01 -37.79
C LEU A 4 -29.84 -22.64 -37.10
N SER A 5 -30.26 -22.58 -35.84
CA SER A 5 -30.12 -21.41 -34.98
C SER A 5 -28.65 -21.11 -34.71
N GLY A 6 -28.20 -19.94 -35.15
CA GLY A 6 -26.88 -19.41 -34.84
C GLY A 6 -26.69 -19.19 -33.34
N ILE A 7 -25.50 -19.54 -32.85
CA ILE A 7 -25.02 -19.18 -31.51
C ILE A 7 -24.76 -17.67 -31.53
N GLN A 8 -25.74 -16.88 -31.11
CA GLN A 8 -25.57 -15.45 -30.84
C GLN A 8 -24.91 -15.31 -29.47
N ASN A 9 -23.59 -15.12 -29.47
CA ASN A 9 -22.82 -14.89 -28.25
C ASN A 9 -23.15 -13.49 -27.70
N ASN A 10 -24.16 -13.40 -26.84
CA ASN A 10 -24.58 -12.20 -26.16
C ASN A 10 -23.65 -11.94 -24.97
N ILE A 11 -22.51 -11.27 -25.22
CA ILE A 11 -21.68 -10.70 -24.15
C ILE A 11 -22.44 -9.49 -23.60
N GLN A 12 -23.37 -9.72 -22.68
CA GLN A 12 -23.96 -8.67 -21.87
C GLN A 12 -22.88 -8.12 -20.95
N GLN A 13 -22.51 -6.88 -21.25
CA GLN A 13 -21.68 -5.99 -20.45
C GLN A 13 -22.19 -6.00 -19.01
N SER A 14 -21.49 -6.72 -18.14
CA SER A 14 -21.71 -6.67 -16.70
C SER A 14 -21.07 -5.39 -16.19
N SER A 15 -21.92 -4.38 -15.99
CA SER A 15 -21.64 -3.14 -15.31
C SER A 15 -21.14 -3.42 -13.88
N LEU A 16 -19.83 -3.45 -13.71
CA LEU A 16 -19.17 -3.37 -12.40
C LEU A 16 -18.42 -2.04 -12.30
N LEU A 17 -19.15 -0.93 -12.48
CA LEU A 17 -18.78 0.34 -11.89
C LEU A 17 -19.34 0.35 -10.47
N THR A 18 -18.67 -0.36 -9.56
CA THR A 18 -18.84 -0.11 -8.13
C THR A 18 -18.13 1.21 -7.84
N PRO A 19 -18.83 2.29 -7.45
CA PRO A 19 -18.13 3.46 -6.95
C PRO A 19 -17.37 3.03 -5.70
N VAL A 20 -16.09 3.37 -5.65
CA VAL A 20 -15.21 3.28 -4.48
C VAL A 20 -15.75 4.22 -3.38
N SER A 21 -16.90 3.89 -2.81
CA SER A 21 -17.61 4.70 -1.80
C SER A 21 -17.60 4.05 -0.42
N GLN A 22 -16.69 3.10 -0.21
CA GLN A 22 -16.35 2.62 1.13
C GLN A 22 -14.83 2.62 1.30
N ALA A 23 -14.23 3.80 1.10
CA ALA A 23 -13.14 4.18 1.98
C ALA A 23 -13.75 4.38 3.37
N PRO A 24 -13.14 3.89 4.47
CA PRO A 24 -13.64 4.14 5.81
C PRO A 24 -13.86 5.65 5.99
N SER A 25 -15.05 6.03 6.47
CA SER A 25 -15.51 7.41 6.67
C SER A 25 -14.65 8.23 7.63
N GLU A 26 -13.59 7.65 8.17
CA GLU A 26 -12.60 8.29 9.04
C GLU A 26 -11.61 9.18 8.27
N LEU A 27 -11.59 9.12 6.94
CA LEU A 27 -10.75 9.98 6.09
C LEU A 27 -11.41 11.32 5.72
N GLN A 28 -12.63 11.61 6.20
CA GLN A 28 -13.42 12.77 5.77
C GLN A 28 -13.35 14.00 6.69
N GLN A 29 -12.58 13.97 7.78
CA GLN A 29 -12.41 15.16 8.64
C GLN A 29 -11.10 15.90 8.33
N PRO A 30 -11.16 17.05 7.63
CA PRO A 30 -10.00 17.91 7.46
C PRO A 30 -9.63 18.50 8.83
N GLY A 31 -8.54 17.99 9.42
CA GLY A 31 -7.98 18.51 10.66
C GLY A 31 -7.75 17.50 11.77
N GLN A 32 -8.23 16.26 11.66
CA GLN A 32 -7.81 15.17 12.55
C GLN A 32 -7.08 14.10 11.75
N SER A 33 -5.74 14.17 11.77
CA SER A 33 -4.94 12.99 11.44
C SER A 33 -5.32 11.91 12.45
N SER A 34 -6.09 10.91 12.02
CA SER A 34 -6.53 9.86 12.93
C SER A 34 -5.30 9.14 13.48
N PRO A 35 -5.28 8.81 14.78
CA PRO A 35 -4.17 8.06 15.38
C PRO A 35 -3.94 6.73 14.64
N GLU A 36 -5.00 6.14 14.08
CA GLU A 36 -4.93 4.94 13.24
C GLU A 36 -4.20 5.17 11.91
N LEU A 37 -4.46 6.29 11.22
CA LEU A 37 -3.73 6.63 9.99
C LEU A 37 -2.24 6.82 10.27
N LYS A 38 -1.91 7.44 11.41
CA LYS A 38 -0.54 7.56 11.87
C LYS A 38 0.07 6.17 12.06
N GLU A 39 -0.55 5.32 12.87
CA GLU A 39 -0.06 3.97 13.17
C GLU A 39 0.13 3.13 11.90
N ALA A 40 -0.84 3.13 10.98
CA ALA A 40 -0.75 2.42 9.71
C ALA A 40 0.39 2.93 8.82
N PHE A 41 0.57 4.26 8.76
CA PHE A 41 1.68 4.88 8.04
C PHE A 41 3.03 4.48 8.64
N GLN A 42 3.15 4.52 9.96
CA GLN A 42 4.38 4.16 10.67
C GLN A 42 4.75 2.70 10.40
N LYS A 43 3.81 1.76 10.56
CA LYS A 43 4.01 0.34 10.25
C LYS A 43 4.45 0.13 8.81
N PHE A 44 3.77 0.79 7.87
CA PHE A 44 4.09 0.66 6.45
C PHE A 44 5.50 1.15 6.11
N VAL A 45 5.85 2.36 6.55
CA VAL A 45 7.14 2.97 6.22
C VAL A 45 8.28 2.20 6.86
N ALA A 46 8.16 1.89 8.16
CA ALA A 46 9.19 1.14 8.88
C ALA A 46 9.32 -0.29 8.33
N GLY A 47 8.20 -0.99 8.09
CA GLY A 47 8.21 -2.34 7.54
C GLY A 47 8.83 -2.40 6.15
N THR A 48 8.51 -1.43 5.28
CA THR A 48 9.12 -1.32 3.95
C THR A 48 10.62 -1.06 4.05
N PHE A 49 11.02 -0.14 4.92
CA PHE A 49 12.43 0.21 5.13
C PHE A 49 13.24 -1.01 5.59
N TYR A 50 12.81 -1.69 6.65
CA TYR A 50 13.51 -2.86 7.18
C TYR A 50 13.55 -4.01 6.16
N LYS A 51 12.48 -4.22 5.41
CA LYS A 51 12.45 -5.24 4.35
C LYS A 51 13.50 -4.96 3.25
N GLN A 52 13.64 -3.71 2.83
CA GLN A 52 14.67 -3.33 1.85
C GLN A 52 16.08 -3.46 2.45
N MET A 53 16.25 -3.11 3.73
CA MET A 53 17.52 -3.28 4.44
C MET A 53 17.95 -4.75 4.46
N PHE A 54 17.08 -5.66 4.89
CA PHE A 54 17.39 -7.11 4.92
C PHE A 54 17.68 -7.66 3.53
N LYS A 55 16.90 -7.25 2.52
CA LYS A 55 17.14 -7.61 1.13
C LYS A 55 18.51 -7.15 0.64
N ALA A 56 18.93 -5.92 0.96
CA ALA A 56 20.23 -5.39 0.59
C ALA A 56 21.38 -6.15 1.29
N LEU A 57 21.26 -6.39 2.59
CA LEU A 57 22.25 -7.15 3.37
C LEU A 57 22.46 -8.55 2.79
N ARG A 58 21.38 -9.26 2.45
CA ARG A 58 21.49 -10.60 1.87
C ARG A 58 22.04 -10.60 0.45
N SER A 59 21.68 -9.58 -0.34
CA SER A 59 22.22 -9.42 -1.70
C SER A 59 23.73 -9.20 -1.70
N ALA A 60 24.26 -8.55 -0.66
CA ALA A 60 25.70 -8.31 -0.49
C ALA A 60 26.49 -9.58 -0.13
N GLN A 61 25.88 -10.57 0.52
CA GLN A 61 26.58 -11.77 1.00
C GLN A 61 26.82 -12.83 -0.09
N GLY A 62 26.15 -12.72 -1.26
CA GLY A 62 26.30 -13.66 -2.37
C GLY A 62 25.79 -15.07 -2.05
N LYS A 63 25.56 -15.88 -3.08
CA LYS A 63 25.17 -17.29 -2.91
C LYS A 63 26.44 -18.15 -2.78
N PRO A 64 26.58 -18.99 -1.74
CA PRO A 64 27.73 -19.88 -1.61
C PRO A 64 27.72 -20.92 -2.74
N ALA A 65 28.89 -21.37 -3.20
CA ALA A 65 28.98 -22.32 -4.32
C ALA A 65 28.46 -23.74 -3.99
N TYR A 66 28.33 -24.07 -2.70
CA TYR A 66 27.87 -25.36 -2.19
C TYR A 66 26.99 -25.15 -0.95
N PHE A 67 26.10 -26.10 -0.66
CA PHE A 67 25.22 -26.11 0.52
C PHE A 67 24.20 -24.95 0.64
N HIS A 68 23.75 -24.38 -0.47
CA HIS A 68 22.57 -23.51 -0.50
C HIS A 68 21.28 -24.34 -0.67
N GLY A 69 20.23 -23.97 0.05
CA GLY A 69 18.89 -24.55 -0.04
C GLY A 69 18.06 -24.08 -1.24
N GLY A 70 18.69 -23.38 -2.20
CA GLY A 70 18.07 -22.98 -3.46
C GLY A 70 16.83 -22.10 -3.27
N GLN A 71 15.80 -22.33 -4.09
CA GLN A 71 14.56 -21.53 -4.07
C GLN A 71 13.77 -21.66 -2.75
N ALA A 72 13.83 -22.82 -2.09
CA ALA A 72 13.14 -23.01 -0.83
C ALA A 72 13.72 -22.10 0.25
N GLU A 73 15.05 -22.09 0.38
CA GLU A 73 15.75 -21.18 1.29
C GLU A 73 15.41 -19.72 0.98
N GLU A 74 15.44 -19.30 -0.28
CA GLU A 74 15.08 -17.93 -0.68
C GLU A 74 13.66 -17.53 -0.26
N MET A 75 12.69 -18.44 -0.41
CA MET A 75 11.32 -18.17 -0.01
C MET A 75 11.18 -18.07 1.51
N PHE A 76 11.76 -19.01 2.27
CA PHE A 76 11.74 -18.98 3.73
C PHE A 76 12.43 -17.74 4.28
N GLN A 77 13.55 -17.37 3.68
CA GLN A 77 14.29 -16.15 3.99
C GLN A 77 13.47 -14.89 3.75
N SER A 78 12.77 -14.81 2.61
CA SER A 78 11.87 -13.69 2.31
C SER A 78 10.72 -13.57 3.33
N GLN A 79 10.13 -14.70 3.73
CA GLN A 79 9.06 -14.73 4.73
C GLN A 79 9.58 -14.34 6.12
N LEU A 80 10.77 -14.82 6.50
CA LEU A 80 11.42 -14.48 7.74
C LEU A 80 11.75 -12.97 7.79
N ASP A 81 12.34 -12.43 6.74
CA ASP A 81 12.64 -11.00 6.63
C ASP A 81 11.36 -10.17 6.75
N GLN A 82 10.25 -10.60 6.15
CA GLN A 82 8.96 -9.94 6.29
C GLN A 82 8.47 -9.93 7.74
N GLN A 83 8.53 -11.07 8.43
CA GLN A 83 8.10 -11.17 9.83
C GLN A 83 8.96 -10.29 10.75
N ILE A 84 10.28 -10.33 10.58
CA ILE A 84 11.21 -9.51 11.36
C ILE A 84 10.95 -8.02 11.07
N SER A 85 10.73 -7.65 9.81
CA SER A 85 10.47 -6.25 9.44
C SER A 85 9.18 -5.71 10.07
N GLU A 86 8.11 -6.52 10.12
CA GLU A 86 6.84 -6.14 10.74
C GLU A 86 6.97 -5.99 12.26
N ASP A 87 7.71 -6.90 12.90
CA ASP A 87 7.97 -6.89 14.33
C ASP A 87 8.81 -5.67 14.74
N LEU A 88 9.87 -5.36 13.98
CA LEU A 88 10.69 -4.17 14.19
C LEU A 88 9.92 -2.88 13.90
N ALA A 89 9.07 -2.87 12.86
CA ALA A 89 8.22 -1.72 12.54
C ALA A 89 7.23 -1.42 13.67
N SER A 90 6.69 -2.46 14.31
CA SER A 90 5.73 -2.31 15.40
C SER A 90 6.39 -1.83 16.70
N GLN A 91 7.63 -2.24 16.99
CA GLN A 91 8.33 -1.87 18.23
C GLN A 91 9.08 -0.54 18.12
N GLU A 92 9.83 -0.33 17.03
CA GLU A 92 10.82 0.75 16.89
C GLU A 92 10.49 1.72 15.73
N GLY A 93 9.39 1.52 15.03
CA GLY A 93 9.03 2.31 13.85
C GLY A 93 8.85 3.81 14.12
N ASN A 94 8.53 4.21 15.35
CA ASN A 94 8.16 5.57 15.73
C ASN A 94 9.28 6.60 15.48
N ALA A 95 10.54 6.27 15.79
CA ALA A 95 11.64 7.25 15.83
C ALA A 95 11.90 7.94 14.48
N PHE A 96 11.74 7.23 13.37
CA PHE A 96 11.94 7.79 12.03
C PHE A 96 10.63 8.16 11.33
N SER A 97 9.56 7.40 11.58
CA SER A 97 8.28 7.60 10.90
C SER A 97 7.53 8.87 11.34
N ASP A 98 7.76 9.37 12.55
CA ASP A 98 7.11 10.58 13.06
C ASP A 98 7.43 11.82 12.21
N THR A 99 8.71 12.00 11.85
CA THR A 99 9.14 13.13 11.01
C THR A 99 8.51 13.01 9.61
N LEU A 100 8.49 11.81 9.05
CA LEU A 100 7.88 11.55 7.74
C LEU A 100 6.36 11.71 7.74
N PHE A 101 5.70 11.35 8.83
CA PHE A 101 4.26 11.53 8.95
C PHE A 101 3.92 13.02 8.96
N SER A 102 4.71 13.85 9.64
CA SER A 102 4.45 15.30 9.70
C SER A 102 4.49 15.98 8.33
N SER A 103 5.42 15.58 7.45
CA SER A 103 5.50 16.12 6.08
C SER A 103 4.38 15.56 5.20
N PHE A 104 4.06 14.26 5.34
CA PHE A 104 2.94 13.62 4.67
C PHE A 104 1.60 14.27 5.01
N SER A 105 1.31 14.49 6.30
CA SER A 105 0.10 15.18 6.74
C SER A 105 0.03 16.60 6.19
N ARG A 106 1.15 17.34 6.17
CA ARG A 106 1.19 18.69 5.58
C ARG A 106 0.83 18.68 4.10
N GLN A 107 1.34 17.72 3.34
CA GLN A 107 1.03 17.57 1.92
C GLN A 107 -0.43 17.16 1.67
N LEU A 108 -0.97 16.23 2.46
CA LEU A 108 -2.39 15.86 2.38
C LEU A 108 -3.31 17.06 2.61
N ASN A 109 -3.01 17.87 3.65
CA ASN A 109 -3.77 19.08 3.92
C ASN A 109 -3.66 20.09 2.76
N ALA A 110 -2.46 20.29 2.19
CA ALA A 110 -2.28 21.18 1.03
C ALA A 110 -3.11 20.73 -0.19
N GLN A 111 -3.15 19.44 -0.50
CA GLN A 111 -3.97 18.92 -1.61
C GLN A 111 -5.48 19.03 -1.35
N SER A 112 -5.90 18.86 -0.10
CA SER A 112 -7.31 19.07 0.28
C SER A 112 -7.73 20.54 0.11
N MET A 113 -6.82 21.50 0.28
CA MET A 113 -7.13 22.92 0.03
C MET A 113 -7.21 23.26 -1.45
N GLU A 114 -6.41 22.60 -2.29
CA GLU A 114 -6.43 22.78 -3.75
C GLU A 114 -7.74 22.28 -4.37
N SER A 115 -8.28 21.16 -3.88
CA SER A 115 -9.57 20.63 -4.33
C SER A 115 -10.77 21.46 -3.86
N ILE A 116 -10.70 22.09 -2.67
CA ILE A 116 -11.73 23.03 -2.19
C ILE A 116 -11.75 24.31 -3.03
N ASN A 117 -10.58 24.82 -3.45
CA ASN A 117 -10.50 25.99 -4.32
C ASN A 117 -11.00 25.68 -5.75
N ALA A 118 -10.62 24.51 -6.30
CA ALA A 118 -11.11 24.05 -7.60
C ALA A 118 -12.66 23.90 -7.66
N VAL A 119 -13.30 23.54 -6.55
CA VAL A 119 -14.78 23.51 -6.41
C VAL A 119 -15.38 24.91 -6.26
N SER A 120 -14.67 25.85 -5.62
CA SER A 120 -15.15 27.20 -5.38
C SER A 120 -14.97 28.15 -6.58
N GLY A 121 -14.15 27.76 -7.57
CA GLY A 121 -13.92 28.51 -8.81
C GLY A 121 -14.95 28.25 -9.93
N VAL A 122 -15.92 27.35 -9.72
CA VAL A 122 -17.05 27.10 -10.64
C VAL A 122 -18.33 27.63 -10.00
N THR A 123 -18.36 28.93 -9.70
CA THR A 123 -19.60 29.72 -9.55
C THR A 123 -19.20 31.18 -9.38
N LEU A 124 -18.92 31.84 -10.50
CA LEU A 124 -19.30 33.22 -10.83
C LEU A 124 -18.94 33.48 -12.31
#